data_AF-A0A6G3U961-F1
#
_entry.id   AF-A0A6G3U961-F1
#
_cell.length_a   1.000
_cell.length_b   1.000
_cell.length_c   1.000
_cell.angle_alpha   90.00
_cell.angle_beta   90.00
_cell.angle_gamma   90.00
#
_symmetry.space_group_name_H-M   'P 1'
#
loop_
_entity.id
_entity.type
_entity.pdbx_description
1 polymer ?
#
loop_
_entity_poly.entity_id
_entity_poly.type
_entity_poly.pdbx_seq_one_letter_code
_entity_poly.pdbx_strand_id
1 'polypeptide(L)' 'MTADLLAPLDLAFWNIESADHPMHLAALGVFPAGSGAAGAHAADLLASRAAAVPGLRMRIR' A
#
# COMPACT_ATOMS: atom_id res chain seq x y z
N MET A 1 -12.28 8.64 19.87
CA MET A 1 -11.07 8.27 19.13
C MET A 1 -10.25 9.52 18.97
N THR A 2 -9.23 9.70 19.80
CA THR A 2 -8.17 10.67 19.53
C THR A 2 -7.51 10.23 18.23
N ALA A 3 -7.46 11.11 17.23
CA ALA A 3 -6.67 10.84 16.04
C ALA A 3 -5.21 10.84 16.49
N ASP A 4 -4.52 9.70 16.39
CA ASP A 4 -3.08 9.70 16.56
C ASP A 4 -2.51 10.66 15.53
N LEU A 5 -1.71 11.61 16.01
CA LEU A 5 -1.06 12.57 15.15
C LEU A 5 -0.10 11.80 14.24
N LEU A 6 -0.17 12.11 12.95
CA LEU A 6 0.85 11.70 12.00
C LEU A 6 2.24 12.04 12.56
N ALA A 7 3.22 11.17 12.33
CA ALA A 7 4.57 11.51 12.71
C ALA A 7 5.00 12.78 11.93
N PRO A 8 5.89 13.62 12.50
CA PRO A 8 6.36 14.82 11.80
C PRO A 8 6.89 14.55 10.39
N LEU A 9 7.48 13.37 10.17
CA LEU A 9 7.96 12.95 8.86
C LEU A 9 6.81 12.68 7.87
N ASP A 10 5.76 11.98 8.29
CA ASP A 10 4.58 11.70 7.45
C ASP A 10 3.92 13.01 7.00
N LEU A 11 3.85 14.00 7.90
CA LEU A 11 3.36 15.34 7.57
C LEU A 11 4.27 16.07 6.57
N ALA A 12 5.59 15.91 6.68
CA ALA A 12 6.51 16.51 5.73
C ALA A 12 6.30 15.95 4.32
N PHE A 13 6.17 14.63 4.17
CA PHE A 13 5.84 13.97 2.90
C PHE A 13 4.50 14.48 2.34
N TRP A 14 3.46 14.57 3.17
CA TRP A 14 2.15 15.07 2.75
C TRP A 14 2.21 16.51 2.24
N ASN A 15 2.97 17.39 2.91
CA ASN A 15 3.02 18.81 2.57
C ASN A 15 3.81 19.12 1.28
N ILE A 16 4.71 18.24 0.84
CA ILE A 16 5.52 18.45 -0.38
C ILE A 16 4.95 17.73 -1.61
N GLU A 17 3.89 16.93 -1.45
CA GLU A 17 3.19 16.25 -2.54
C GLU A 17 2.72 17.25 -3.60
N SER A 18 2.96 16.92 -4.87
CA SER A 18 2.39 17.63 -6.01
C SER A 18 2.14 16.67 -7.17
N ALA A 19 1.34 17.09 -8.15
CA ALA A 19 1.08 16.26 -9.33
C ALA A 19 2.38 15.88 -10.09
N ASP A 20 3.36 16.79 -10.10
CA ASP A 20 4.66 16.57 -10.75
C ASP A 20 5.64 15.78 -9.86
N HIS A 21 5.40 15.73 -8.55
CA HIS A 21 6.25 15.06 -7.57
C HIS A 21 5.40 14.26 -6.57
N PRO A 22 4.91 13.08 -6.99
CA PRO A 22 4.15 12.25 -6.09
C PRO A 22 5.06 11.54 -5.09
N MET A 23 4.63 11.49 -3.83
CA MET A 23 5.37 11.00 -2.67
C MET A 23 4.99 9.56 -2.29
N HIS A 24 4.36 8.81 -3.19
CA HIS A 24 4.12 7.38 -3.00
C HIS A 24 5.37 6.56 -3.36
N LEU A 25 5.62 5.52 -2.57
CA LEU A 25 6.67 4.53 -2.85
C LEU A 25 6.04 3.26 -3.42
N ALA A 26 6.75 2.64 -4.35
CA ALA A 26 6.38 1.36 -4.93
C ALA A 26 7.62 0.46 -5.08
N ALA A 27 7.37 -0.84 -5.12
CA ALA A 27 8.38 -1.85 -5.40
C ALA A 27 7.85 -2.86 -6.42
N LEU A 28 8.73 -3.37 -7.28
CA LEU A 28 8.40 -4.41 -8.26
C LEU A 28 9.04 -5.74 -7.85
N GLY A 29 8.20 -6.72 -7.52
CA GLY A 29 8.63 -8.11 -7.31
C GLY A 29 8.31 -8.97 -8.54
N VAL A 30 9.30 -9.69 -9.05
CA VAL A 30 9.14 -10.62 -10.18
C VAL A 30 9.26 -12.05 -9.68
N PHE A 31 8.25 -12.86 -9.96
CA PHE A 31 8.16 -14.25 -9.51
C PHE A 31 7.99 -15.21 -10.70
N PRO A 32 8.63 -16.39 -10.67
CA PRO A 32 8.37 -17.42 -11.67
C PRO A 32 6.96 -18.00 -11.49
N ALA A 33 6.28 -18.30 -12.61
CA ALA A 33 4.95 -18.91 -12.61
C ALA A 33 5.05 -20.40 -12.98
N GLY A 34 4.57 -21.28 -12.10
CA GLY A 34 4.55 -22.72 -12.34
C GLY A 34 3.42 -23.19 -13.27
N SER A 35 2.44 -22.32 -13.56
CA SER A 35 1.32 -22.62 -14.47
C SER A 35 0.67 -21.33 -14.97
N GLY A 36 -0.11 -21.42 -16.05
CA GLY A 36 -0.89 -20.28 -16.58
C GLY A 36 -1.94 -19.73 -15.60
N ALA A 37 -2.34 -20.51 -14.59
CA ALA A 37 -3.32 -20.09 -13.58
C ALA A 37 -2.69 -19.38 -12.36
N ALA A 38 -1.36 -19.41 -12.22
CA ALA A 38 -0.67 -18.91 -11.03
C ALA A 38 -0.97 -17.43 -10.72
N GLY A 39 -1.09 -16.59 -11.75
CA GLY A 39 -1.41 -15.17 -11.59
C GLY A 39 -2.81 -14.92 -11.01
N ALA A 40 -3.83 -15.62 -11.53
CA ALA A 40 -5.20 -15.50 -11.04
C ALA A 40 -5.31 -15.97 -9.58
N HIS A 41 -4.66 -17.10 -9.26
CA HIS A 41 -4.62 -17.61 -7.90
C HIS A 41 -3.95 -16.64 -6.92
N ALA A 42 -2.85 -15.99 -7.32
CA ALA A 42 -2.20 -14.98 -6.50
C ALA A 42 -3.12 -13.77 -6.23
N ALA A 43 -3.86 -13.31 -7.24
CA ALA A 43 -4.82 -12.22 -7.08
C ALA A 43 -5.92 -12.56 -6.06
N ASP A 44 -6.48 -13.77 -6.11
CA ASP A 44 -7.51 -14.22 -5.16
C ASP A 44 -6.97 -14.28 -3.71
N LEU A 45 -5.73 -14.74 -3.54
CA LEU A 45 -5.07 -14.77 -2.24
C LEU A 45 -4.84 -13.35 -1.70
N LEU A 46 -4.41 -12.41 -2.55
CA LEU A 46 -4.21 -11.02 -2.13
C LEU A 46 -5.53 -10.38 -1.73
N ALA A 47 -6.59 -10.54 -2.53
CA ALA A 47 -7.91 -9.98 -2.24
C ALA A 47 -8.49 -10.52 -0.92
N SER A 48 -8.37 -11.83 -0.66
CA SER A 48 -8.90 -12.44 0.56
C SER A 48 -8.12 -12.06 1.83
N ARG A 49 -6.83 -11.69 1.72
CA ARG A 49 -5.96 -11.44 2.87
C ARG A 49 -5.63 -9.98 3.14
N ALA A 50 -5.72 -9.09 2.15
CA ALA A 50 -5.32 -7.69 2.28
C ALA A 50 -6.02 -6.96 3.45
N ALA A 51 -7.30 -7.28 3.70
CA ALA A 51 -8.07 -6.66 4.77
C ALA A 51 -7.53 -6.96 6.19
N ALA A 52 -6.78 -8.04 6.36
CA ALA A 52 -6.21 -8.44 7.64
C ALA A 52 -4.84 -7.79 7.92
N VAL A 53 -4.26 -7.08 6.95
CA VAL A 53 -2.93 -6.47 7.09
C VAL A 53 -3.02 -5.17 7.89
N PRO A 54 -2.36 -5.06 9.06
CA PRO A 54 -2.28 -3.81 9.80
C PRO A 54 -1.67 -2.69 8.95
N GLY A 55 -2.14 -1.45 9.10
CA GLY A 55 -1.64 -0.31 8.34
C GLY A 55 -2.34 -0.10 6.99
N LEU A 56 -2.69 -1.14 6.23
CA LEU A 56 -3.33 -1.00 4.90
C LEU A 56 -4.73 -0.37 4.95
N ARG A 57 -5.36 -0.37 6.12
CA ARG A 57 -6.70 0.21 6.33
C ARG A 57 -6.67 1.59 7.00
N MET A 58 -5.49 2.13 7.29
CA MET A 58 -5.38 3.47 7.86
C MET A 58 -5.81 4.51 6.83
N ARG A 59 -6.48 5.55 7.31
CA ARG A 59 -6.93 6.67 6.49
C ARG A 59 -6.68 7.96 7.25
N ILE A 60 -6.10 8.94 6.57
CA ILE A 60 -6.07 10.32 7.03
C ILE A 60 -7.53 10.82 6.99
N ARG A 61 -7.94 11.53 8.05
CA ARG A 61 -9.29 12.08 8.19
C ARG A 61 -9.23 13.59 8.22
#